data_AF-A0AA40CHP4-F1
#
_entry.id   AF-A0AA40CHP4-F1
#
_cell.length_a   1.000
_cell.length_b   1.000
_cell.length_c   1.000
_cell.angle_alpha   90.00
_cell.angle_beta   90.00
_cell.angle_gamma   90.00
#
_symmetry.space_group_name_H-M   'P 1'
#
loop_
_entity.id
_entity.type
_entity.pdbx_description
1 polymer ?
#
loop_
_entity_poly.entity_id
_entity_poly.type
_entity_poly.pdbx_seq_one_letter_code
_entity_poly.pdbx_strand_id
1 'polypeptide(L)'
;MPVRINSSLTASLLPEDERRESMIGAEINLPYETPILDLDKLSEEDMQTLRQALFDNSVVVIRNQQGINPQVLPKLAAVFDEHATNEHSAGKKAVSVIGSGKFTNYEGIPELEVVHLDHTLFHESPLSLEELDQGYTRPYRWHMDTPLYERLPGEVTILHGVRIPKVPDQKIKFENGEEKTIAAGSTAFFSGARVFDLLTPQEKEFAMNTTVTYAPQAYEYIRNCKSSADGLTIPTFGNETPIDQLSEWTQEHVAEYPMIWKNPGNGRPHFQVHGCCLYKLTTKNPATGEVTVVDDVPTVRKIVYAMQRKVYAAENIYAHRWREGDIVIFHNKGVMHSITGQLAKYKEEEEKKRLIWQCTMSTTQKPIPYRA
;
A
#
# COMPACT_ATOMS: atom_id res chain seq x y z
N MET A 1 -20.55 -1.63 40.44
CA MET A 1 -19.30 -2.27 39.98
C MET A 1 -19.28 -2.15 38.48
N PRO A 2 -18.25 -1.57 37.83
CA PRO A 2 -18.19 -1.62 36.38
C PRO A 2 -17.85 -3.08 36.00
N VAL A 3 -18.73 -3.68 35.21
CA VAL A 3 -18.50 -4.98 34.59
C VAL A 3 -17.26 -4.82 33.71
N ARG A 4 -16.15 -5.45 34.11
CA ARG A 4 -15.02 -5.64 33.19
C ARG A 4 -15.55 -6.52 32.07
N ILE A 5 -15.80 -5.93 30.91
CA ILE A 5 -15.90 -6.68 29.66
C ILE A 5 -14.45 -7.07 29.39
N ASN A 6 -14.06 -8.30 29.73
CA ASN A 6 -12.80 -8.87 29.26
C ASN A 6 -12.95 -8.99 27.74
N SER A 7 -12.48 -8.03 26.95
CA SER A 7 -12.36 -8.25 25.51
C SER A 7 -11.28 -9.30 25.28
N SER A 8 -11.62 -10.30 24.47
CA SER A 8 -10.71 -11.35 24.01
C SER A 8 -10.82 -11.44 22.50
N LEU A 9 -10.44 -10.34 21.84
CA LEU A 9 -10.28 -10.27 20.39
C LEU A 9 -9.31 -11.37 19.95
N THR A 10 -9.62 -12.03 18.85
CA THR A 10 -8.74 -13.07 18.29
C THR A 10 -8.38 -12.75 16.86
N ALA A 11 -7.24 -13.26 16.40
CA ALA A 11 -6.84 -13.17 15.01
C ALA A 11 -6.80 -14.58 14.40
N SER A 12 -7.45 -14.74 13.24
CA SER A 12 -7.39 -15.96 12.45
C SER A 12 -6.79 -15.66 11.08
N LEU A 13 -5.96 -16.54 10.56
CA LEU A 13 -5.43 -16.38 9.22
C LEU A 13 -6.59 -16.36 8.21
N LEU A 14 -6.48 -15.51 7.18
CA LEU A 14 -7.40 -15.61 6.04
C LEU A 14 -7.26 -16.98 5.35
N PRO A 15 -8.28 -17.42 4.58
CA PRO A 15 -8.25 -18.69 3.86
C PRO A 15 -6.98 -18.86 3.00
N GLU A 16 -6.45 -20.09 2.95
CA GLU A 16 -5.19 -20.39 2.26
C GLU A 16 -5.25 -20.05 0.75
N ASP A 17 -6.41 -20.19 0.12
CA ASP A 17 -6.64 -19.84 -1.29
C ASP A 17 -6.65 -18.33 -1.56
N GLU A 18 -6.97 -17.51 -0.54
CA GLU A 18 -6.84 -16.05 -0.59
C GLU A 18 -5.39 -15.61 -0.36
N ARG A 19 -4.72 -16.22 0.63
CA ARG A 19 -3.36 -15.84 1.04
C ARG A 19 -2.29 -16.37 0.08
N ARG A 20 -2.45 -17.60 -0.41
CA ARG A 20 -1.48 -18.33 -1.23
C ARG A 20 -0.05 -18.15 -0.69
N GLU A 21 0.90 -17.77 -1.54
CA GLU A 21 2.30 -17.52 -1.17
C GLU A 21 2.58 -16.05 -0.80
N SER A 22 1.56 -15.17 -0.80
CA SER A 22 1.75 -13.74 -0.53
C SER A 22 2.24 -13.44 0.89
N MET A 23 2.06 -14.38 1.83
CA MET A 23 2.28 -14.21 3.27
C MET A 23 1.37 -13.16 3.93
N ILE A 24 0.34 -12.71 3.23
CA ILE A 24 -0.53 -11.62 3.66
C ILE A 24 -1.84 -12.17 4.22
N GLY A 25 -2.39 -11.52 5.24
CA GLY A 25 -3.82 -11.62 5.57
C GLY A 25 -4.15 -12.36 6.85
N ALA A 26 -4.79 -11.66 7.77
CA ALA A 26 -5.56 -12.24 8.88
C ALA A 26 -6.88 -11.47 9.07
N GLU A 27 -7.87 -12.13 9.65
CA GLU A 27 -9.11 -11.53 10.12
C GLU A 27 -9.03 -11.32 11.63
N ILE A 28 -9.44 -10.14 12.06
CA ILE A 28 -9.62 -9.79 13.46
C ILE A 28 -11.08 -10.06 13.83
N ASN A 29 -11.30 -10.98 14.74
CA ASN A 29 -12.62 -11.38 15.21
C ASN A 29 -12.92 -10.63 16.51
N LEU A 30 -13.89 -9.72 16.43
CA LEU A 30 -14.44 -9.04 17.60
C LEU A 30 -15.41 -9.96 18.37
N PRO A 31 -15.53 -9.80 19.70
CA PRO A 31 -16.55 -10.48 20.48
C PRO A 31 -17.97 -10.18 19.98
N TYR A 32 -18.87 -11.16 20.09
CA TYR A 32 -20.26 -11.03 19.63
C TYR A 32 -21.00 -9.87 20.30
N GLU A 33 -20.69 -9.59 21.58
CA GLU A 33 -21.29 -8.52 22.35
C GLU A 33 -20.81 -7.11 21.94
N THR A 34 -19.68 -7.03 21.24
CA THR A 34 -19.08 -5.78 20.75
C THR A 34 -18.75 -5.91 19.25
N PRO A 35 -19.77 -5.96 18.37
CA PRO A 35 -19.58 -6.24 16.94
C PRO A 35 -18.99 -5.06 16.17
N ILE A 36 -19.05 -3.84 16.73
CA ILE A 36 -18.41 -2.64 16.18
C ILE A 36 -17.21 -2.30 17.08
N LEU A 37 -16.08 -2.04 16.43
CA LEU A 37 -14.82 -1.70 17.06
C LEU A 37 -14.98 -0.46 17.94
N ASP A 38 -14.64 -0.62 19.21
CA ASP A 38 -14.63 0.42 20.21
C ASP A 38 -13.31 0.35 20.98
N LEU A 39 -12.39 1.25 20.63
CA LEU A 39 -11.02 1.25 21.17
C LEU A 39 -10.98 1.50 22.68
N ASP A 40 -11.97 2.22 23.22
CA ASP A 40 -12.04 2.54 24.65
C ASP A 40 -12.42 1.31 25.50
N LYS A 41 -12.86 0.22 24.85
CA LYS A 41 -13.21 -1.07 25.47
C LYS A 41 -12.14 -2.15 25.28
N LEU A 42 -11.11 -1.90 24.48
CA LEU A 42 -10.05 -2.87 24.25
C LEU A 42 -9.07 -2.88 25.43
N SER A 43 -8.64 -4.07 25.83
CA SER A 43 -7.56 -4.25 26.80
C SER A 43 -6.19 -4.13 26.11
N GLU A 44 -5.13 -4.01 26.90
CA GLU A 44 -3.76 -4.07 26.37
C GLU A 44 -3.45 -5.40 25.65
N GLU A 45 -4.08 -6.50 26.06
CA GLU A 45 -3.92 -7.80 25.40
C GLU A 45 -4.58 -7.81 24.00
N ASP A 46 -5.72 -7.14 23.84
CA ASP A 46 -6.35 -6.97 22.52
C ASP A 46 -5.51 -6.07 21.62
N MET A 47 -4.99 -4.96 22.17
CA MET A 47 -4.08 -4.08 21.45
C MET A 47 -2.82 -4.84 21.00
N GLN A 48 -2.27 -5.70 21.86
CA GLN A 48 -1.15 -6.56 21.49
C GLN A 48 -1.53 -7.58 20.42
N THR A 49 -2.73 -8.16 20.49
CA THR A 49 -3.24 -9.09 19.47
C THR A 49 -3.38 -8.40 18.11
N LEU A 50 -3.91 -7.17 18.08
CA LEU A 50 -3.96 -6.35 16.87
C LEU A 50 -2.56 -6.14 16.29
N ARG A 51 -1.61 -5.67 17.10
CA ARG A 51 -0.22 -5.43 16.67
C ARG A 51 0.43 -6.70 16.11
N GLN A 52 0.35 -7.80 16.85
CA GLN A 52 0.95 -9.07 16.44
C GLN A 52 0.35 -9.56 15.12
N ALA A 53 -0.99 -9.55 15.02
CA ALA A 53 -1.69 -9.97 13.81
C ALA A 53 -1.25 -9.14 12.59
N LEU A 54 -1.13 -7.82 12.75
CA LEU A 54 -0.68 -6.93 11.68
C LEU A 54 0.77 -7.19 11.29
N PHE A 55 1.70 -7.22 12.24
CA PHE A 55 3.11 -7.33 11.91
C PHE A 55 3.50 -8.72 11.40
N ASP A 56 2.76 -9.77 11.76
CA ASP A 56 2.98 -11.13 11.24
C ASP A 56 2.33 -11.36 9.88
N ASN A 57 1.19 -10.72 9.60
CA ASN A 57 0.40 -10.99 8.40
C ASN A 57 0.30 -9.81 7.44
N SER A 58 0.96 -8.69 7.75
CA SER A 58 1.07 -7.45 6.96
C SER A 58 -0.23 -6.72 6.62
N VAL A 59 -1.37 -7.41 6.51
CA VAL A 59 -2.71 -6.89 6.30
C VAL A 59 -3.66 -7.63 7.22
N VAL A 60 -4.47 -6.88 7.96
CA VAL A 60 -5.57 -7.42 8.76
C VAL A 60 -6.90 -6.79 8.37
N VAL A 61 -7.97 -7.57 8.52
CA VAL A 61 -9.33 -7.13 8.18
C VAL A 61 -10.22 -7.24 9.41
N ILE A 62 -11.00 -6.20 9.70
CA ILE A 62 -12.11 -6.22 10.65
C ILE A 62 -13.39 -6.09 9.85
N ARG A 63 -14.24 -7.12 9.86
CA ARG A 63 -15.47 -7.17 9.04
C ARG A 63 -16.63 -6.42 9.69
N ASN A 64 -17.62 -6.06 8.88
CA ASN A 64 -18.94 -5.61 9.34
C ASN A 64 -18.93 -4.35 10.24
N GLN A 65 -18.06 -3.38 9.94
CA GLN A 65 -17.91 -2.14 10.71
C GLN A 65 -18.76 -0.98 10.17
N GLN A 66 -19.90 -1.27 9.54
CA GLN A 66 -20.82 -0.23 9.07
C GLN A 66 -21.25 0.68 10.23
N GLY A 67 -21.24 1.99 9.99
CA GLY A 67 -21.63 2.97 10.99
C GLY A 67 -20.53 3.29 12.02
N ILE A 68 -19.32 2.75 11.86
CA ILE A 68 -18.19 3.17 12.68
C ILE A 68 -17.93 4.67 12.52
N ASN A 69 -17.59 5.34 13.62
CA ASN A 69 -17.24 6.75 13.59
C ASN A 69 -15.89 6.95 12.86
N PRO A 70 -15.79 7.84 11.85
CA PRO A 70 -14.53 8.11 11.15
C PRO A 70 -13.35 8.46 12.07
N GLN A 71 -13.61 9.09 13.22
CA GLN A 71 -12.59 9.47 14.20
C GLN A 71 -11.94 8.28 14.91
N VAL A 72 -12.48 7.06 14.75
CA VAL A 72 -11.84 5.84 15.25
C VAL A 72 -10.58 5.51 14.45
N LEU A 73 -10.54 5.81 13.13
CA LEU A 73 -9.40 5.43 12.29
C LEU A 73 -8.06 6.05 12.73
N PRO A 74 -7.94 7.37 12.99
CA PRO A 74 -6.68 7.93 13.48
C PRO A 74 -6.29 7.42 14.87
N LYS A 75 -7.25 7.15 15.76
CA LYS A 75 -6.99 6.53 17.06
C LYS A 75 -6.49 5.09 16.91
N LEU A 76 -7.05 4.34 15.96
CA LEU A 76 -6.63 2.98 15.64
C LEU A 76 -5.23 2.96 15.04
N ALA A 77 -4.86 3.96 14.23
CA ALA A 77 -3.49 4.07 13.71
C ALA A 77 -2.45 4.19 14.85
N ALA A 78 -2.76 4.96 15.89
CA ALA A 78 -1.90 5.12 17.07
C ALA A 78 -1.72 3.83 17.89
N VAL A 79 -2.59 2.81 17.72
CA VAL A 79 -2.37 1.50 18.34
C VAL A 79 -1.10 0.83 17.79
N PHE A 80 -0.79 1.05 16.51
CA PHE A 80 0.32 0.40 15.80
C PHE A 80 1.60 1.23 15.76
N ASP A 81 1.53 2.52 16.06
CA ASP A 81 2.63 3.47 15.93
C ASP A 81 2.62 4.45 17.11
N GLU A 82 3.50 4.21 18.08
CA GLU A 82 3.67 5.10 19.24
C GLU A 82 4.26 6.47 18.87
N HIS A 83 4.80 6.60 17.65
CA HIS A 83 5.40 7.79 17.09
C HIS A 83 4.49 8.49 16.08
N ALA A 84 3.24 8.03 15.94
CA ALA A 84 2.24 8.64 15.08
C ALA A 84 1.98 10.09 15.50
N THR A 85 1.98 10.96 14.51
CA THR A 85 1.58 12.36 14.65
C THR A 85 0.06 12.49 14.41
N ASN A 86 -0.52 13.64 14.76
CA ASN A 86 -1.90 13.98 14.40
C ASN A 86 -2.03 14.54 12.97
N GLU A 87 -0.95 14.46 12.18
CA GLU A 87 -0.91 14.92 10.80
C GLU A 87 -1.09 13.73 9.85
N HIS A 88 -1.86 13.92 8.77
CA HIS A 88 -1.93 12.92 7.71
C HIS A 88 -0.66 13.02 6.84
N SER A 89 -0.09 11.88 6.48
CA SER A 89 1.16 11.78 5.69
C SER A 89 1.13 12.56 4.36
N ALA A 90 0.00 12.62 3.67
CA ALA A 90 -0.17 13.34 2.41
C ALA A 90 -1.47 14.20 2.34
N GLY A 91 -2.39 14.04 3.28
CA GLY A 91 -3.70 14.71 3.28
C GLY A 91 -3.77 15.96 4.16
N LYS A 92 -4.80 16.79 3.95
CA LYS A 92 -5.13 17.94 4.81
C LYS A 92 -5.97 17.55 6.05
N LYS A 93 -6.67 16.42 5.98
CA LYS A 93 -7.51 15.88 7.06
C LYS A 93 -6.97 14.50 7.43
N ALA A 94 -7.13 14.09 8.69
CA ALA A 94 -6.74 12.76 9.16
C ALA A 94 -7.45 11.61 8.42
N VAL A 95 -8.68 11.86 7.94
CA VAL A 95 -9.43 10.94 7.09
C VAL A 95 -9.75 11.63 5.76
N SER A 96 -9.38 10.96 4.67
CA SER A 96 -9.70 11.36 3.30
C SER A 96 -10.72 10.40 2.68
N VAL A 97 -11.42 10.85 1.65
CA VAL A 97 -12.38 10.02 0.90
C VAL A 97 -11.83 9.77 -0.50
N ILE A 98 -11.77 8.51 -0.87
CA ILE A 98 -11.37 8.05 -2.21
C ILE A 98 -12.46 7.15 -2.78
N GLY A 99 -12.57 7.04 -4.11
CA GLY A 99 -13.67 6.28 -4.67
C GLY A 99 -13.97 6.53 -6.13
N SER A 100 -15.20 6.20 -6.52
CA SER A 100 -15.75 6.34 -7.86
C SER A 100 -17.18 6.86 -7.76
N GLY A 101 -17.50 7.89 -8.53
CA GLY A 101 -18.86 8.39 -8.72
C GLY A 101 -19.20 9.63 -7.90
N LYS A 102 -20.46 10.06 -8.04
CA LYS A 102 -21.02 11.24 -7.39
C LYS A 102 -21.88 10.87 -6.19
N PHE A 103 -21.70 11.60 -5.09
CA PHE A 103 -22.41 11.43 -3.84
C PHE A 103 -23.00 12.77 -3.41
N THR A 104 -24.27 12.75 -3.01
CA THR A 104 -24.97 13.94 -2.52
C THR A 104 -25.10 13.89 -1.00
N ASN A 105 -24.88 15.03 -0.33
CA ASN A 105 -25.01 15.19 1.13
C ASN A 105 -24.19 14.17 1.95
N TYR A 106 -22.94 13.94 1.56
CA TYR A 106 -22.06 13.01 2.23
C TYR A 106 -21.24 13.70 3.32
N GLU A 107 -21.42 13.32 4.60
CA GLU A 107 -20.68 13.91 5.73
C GLU A 107 -20.71 15.45 5.76
N GLY A 108 -21.87 16.03 5.42
CA GLY A 108 -22.06 17.49 5.34
C GLY A 108 -21.52 18.15 4.07
N ILE A 109 -21.00 17.37 3.11
CA ILE A 109 -20.59 17.84 1.78
C ILE A 109 -21.80 17.74 0.83
N PRO A 110 -22.32 18.86 0.28
CA PRO A 110 -23.50 18.84 -0.59
C PRO A 110 -23.33 17.95 -1.83
N GLU A 111 -22.18 18.05 -2.50
CA GLU A 111 -21.81 17.23 -3.65
C GLU A 111 -20.33 16.82 -3.54
N LEU A 112 -20.09 15.52 -3.56
CA LEU A 112 -18.77 14.91 -3.55
C LEU A 112 -18.61 14.06 -4.81
N GLU A 113 -17.64 14.40 -5.64
CA GLU A 113 -17.23 13.59 -6.79
C GLU A 113 -15.85 13.01 -6.52
N VAL A 114 -15.73 11.68 -6.67
CA VAL A 114 -14.48 10.94 -6.53
C VAL A 114 -14.23 10.12 -7.78
N VAL A 115 -12.97 10.06 -8.21
CA VAL A 115 -12.57 9.42 -9.46
C VAL A 115 -11.71 8.20 -9.16
N HIS A 116 -12.11 7.06 -9.74
CA HIS A 116 -11.34 5.82 -9.66
C HIS A 116 -10.25 5.85 -10.72
N LEU A 117 -9.00 5.78 -10.29
CA LEU A 117 -7.86 5.65 -11.19
C LEU A 117 -7.68 4.18 -11.59
N ASP A 118 -7.38 3.95 -12.85
CA ASP A 118 -7.08 2.63 -13.38
C ASP A 118 -5.83 2.66 -14.27
N HIS A 119 -5.30 1.48 -14.59
CA HIS A 119 -4.03 1.33 -15.29
C HIS A 119 -3.99 2.03 -16.66
N THR A 120 -5.13 2.26 -17.31
CA THR A 120 -5.17 2.89 -18.64
C THR A 120 -4.68 4.35 -18.62
N LEU A 121 -4.76 5.00 -17.46
CA LEU A 121 -4.34 6.39 -17.28
C LEU A 121 -2.82 6.53 -17.07
N PHE A 122 -2.12 5.47 -16.66
CA PHE A 122 -0.70 5.56 -16.23
C PHE A 122 0.24 4.61 -16.97
N HIS A 123 -0.23 3.52 -17.55
CA HIS A 123 0.64 2.56 -18.23
C HIS A 123 1.05 3.08 -19.62
N GLU A 124 2.29 2.81 -20.03
CA GLU A 124 2.80 3.19 -21.36
C GLU A 124 2.11 2.41 -22.47
N SER A 125 1.80 1.13 -22.18
CA SER A 125 1.06 0.23 -23.06
C SER A 125 -0.14 -0.36 -22.29
N PRO A 126 -1.23 0.40 -22.17
CA PRO A 126 -2.43 -0.07 -21.47
C PRO A 126 -3.11 -1.21 -22.24
N LEU A 127 -3.95 -1.98 -21.55
CA LEU A 127 -4.80 -2.99 -22.19
C LEU A 127 -5.70 -2.37 -23.26
N SER A 128 -5.91 -3.10 -24.35
CA SER A 128 -6.85 -2.75 -25.41
C SER A 128 -8.30 -2.82 -24.94
N LEU A 129 -9.22 -2.16 -25.64
CA LEU A 129 -10.65 -2.23 -25.34
C LEU A 129 -11.17 -3.68 -25.38
N GLU A 130 -10.70 -4.50 -26.31
CA GLU A 130 -11.07 -5.91 -26.40
C GLU A 130 -10.68 -6.69 -25.14
N GLU A 131 -9.45 -6.51 -24.64
CA GLU A 131 -9.01 -7.14 -23.39
C GLU A 131 -9.83 -6.66 -22.19
N LEU A 132 -10.14 -5.35 -22.13
CA LEU A 132 -10.96 -4.78 -21.08
C LEU A 132 -12.40 -5.35 -21.10
N ASP A 133 -12.97 -5.53 -22.29
CA ASP A 133 -14.30 -6.13 -22.50
C ASP A 133 -14.32 -7.62 -22.14
N GLN A 134 -13.21 -8.33 -22.33
CA GLN A 134 -12.99 -9.70 -21.82
C GLN A 134 -12.80 -9.78 -20.29
N GLY A 135 -12.84 -8.63 -19.60
CA GLY A 135 -12.74 -8.56 -18.14
C GLY A 135 -11.31 -8.47 -17.60
N TYR A 136 -10.30 -8.25 -18.45
CA TYR A 136 -8.93 -8.06 -17.97
C TYR A 136 -8.73 -6.66 -17.37
N THR A 137 -7.84 -6.61 -16.38
CA THR A 137 -7.36 -5.37 -15.75
C THR A 137 -5.92 -5.57 -15.29
N ARG A 138 -5.27 -4.48 -14.87
CA ARG A 138 -3.96 -4.51 -14.20
C ARG A 138 -4.00 -3.66 -12.91
N PRO A 139 -2.99 -3.81 -12.03
CA PRO A 139 -2.69 -2.81 -11.00
C PRO A 139 -2.44 -1.44 -11.65
N TYR A 140 -2.93 -0.38 -11.02
CA TYR A 140 -2.68 0.99 -11.49
C TYR A 140 -1.20 1.35 -11.36
N ARG A 141 -0.72 1.40 -10.12
CA ARG A 141 0.66 1.70 -9.73
C ARG A 141 0.95 1.08 -8.37
N TRP A 142 2.05 0.36 -8.24
CA TRP A 142 2.49 -0.16 -6.94
C TRP A 142 3.20 0.94 -6.15
N HIS A 143 2.74 1.16 -4.91
CA HIS A 143 3.28 2.19 -4.03
C HIS A 143 3.15 1.81 -2.55
N MET A 144 3.90 2.52 -1.72
CA MET A 144 3.62 2.68 -0.30
C MET A 144 3.05 4.08 -0.10
N ASP A 145 2.21 4.27 0.92
CA ASP A 145 1.64 5.59 1.22
C ASP A 145 2.70 6.47 1.88
N THR A 146 3.25 7.37 1.10
CA THR A 146 4.28 8.30 1.55
C THR A 146 4.39 9.49 0.60
N PRO A 147 4.69 10.69 1.11
CA PRO A 147 4.96 11.84 0.26
C PRO A 147 6.32 11.76 -0.45
N LEU A 148 7.26 10.92 0.04
CA LEU A 148 8.66 10.87 -0.40
C LEU A 148 9.39 12.23 -0.31
N TYR A 149 8.90 13.12 0.54
CA TYR A 149 9.46 14.44 0.77
C TYR A 149 9.01 14.96 2.13
N GLU A 150 9.96 15.44 2.94
CA GLU A 150 9.81 16.10 4.26
C GLU A 150 9.18 15.22 5.36
N ARG A 151 7.99 14.66 5.12
CA ARG A 151 7.26 13.80 6.04
C ARG A 151 7.58 12.32 5.81
N LEU A 152 7.58 11.55 6.89
CA LEU A 152 7.90 10.13 6.88
C LEU A 152 6.67 9.26 6.56
N PRO A 153 6.86 8.07 5.97
CA PRO A 153 5.80 7.07 5.82
C PRO A 153 5.25 6.66 7.19
N GLY A 154 3.94 6.73 7.38
CA GLY A 154 3.28 6.15 8.55
C GLY A 154 3.51 4.64 8.65
N GLU A 155 3.45 4.09 9.87
CA GLU A 155 3.55 2.64 10.08
C GLU A 155 2.42 1.88 9.40
N VAL A 156 1.20 2.44 9.44
CA VAL A 156 -0.01 1.80 8.94
C VAL A 156 -0.84 2.74 8.08
N THR A 157 -1.57 2.13 7.15
CA THR A 157 -2.72 2.77 6.49
C THR A 157 -3.96 1.97 6.83
N ILE A 158 -5.05 2.68 7.08
CA ILE A 158 -6.36 2.12 7.37
C ILE A 158 -7.34 2.57 6.30
N LEU A 159 -8.05 1.60 5.73
CA LEU A 159 -9.07 1.81 4.71
C LEU A 159 -10.41 1.26 5.22
N HIS A 160 -11.49 2.03 5.13
CA HIS A 160 -12.84 1.58 5.48
C HIS A 160 -13.79 1.61 4.27
N GLY A 161 -14.36 0.46 3.92
CA GLY A 161 -15.24 0.28 2.77
C GLY A 161 -16.67 0.74 3.04
N VAL A 162 -17.02 1.97 2.65
CA VAL A 162 -18.36 2.55 2.88
C VAL A 162 -19.36 2.17 1.79
N ARG A 163 -18.90 2.17 0.53
CA ARG A 163 -19.67 1.73 -0.65
C ARG A 163 -18.75 0.93 -1.56
N ILE A 164 -19.17 -0.28 -1.91
CA ILE A 164 -18.36 -1.19 -2.72
C ILE A 164 -19.07 -1.45 -4.06
N PRO A 165 -18.35 -1.42 -5.20
CA PRO A 165 -18.92 -1.70 -6.51
C PRO A 165 -19.62 -3.07 -6.55
N LYS A 166 -20.77 -3.12 -7.23
CA LYS A 166 -21.58 -4.33 -7.45
C LYS A 166 -21.52 -4.74 -8.92
N VAL A 167 -20.32 -4.77 -9.47
CA VAL A 167 -20.06 -5.12 -10.86
C VAL A 167 -19.34 -6.47 -10.95
N PRO A 168 -19.36 -7.14 -12.12
CA PRO A 168 -18.71 -8.44 -12.27
C PRO A 168 -17.22 -8.43 -11.92
N ASP A 169 -16.75 -9.59 -11.48
CA ASP A 169 -15.33 -9.85 -11.25
C ASP A 169 -14.51 -9.64 -12.51
N GLN A 170 -13.24 -9.30 -12.31
CA GLN A 170 -12.26 -9.04 -13.34
C GLN A 170 -11.06 -9.96 -13.12
N LYS A 171 -10.08 -9.91 -14.03
CA LYS A 171 -8.92 -10.78 -13.97
C LYS A 171 -7.63 -10.08 -14.35
N ILE A 172 -6.55 -10.46 -13.67
CA ILE A 172 -5.19 -10.05 -14.01
C ILE A 172 -4.52 -11.23 -14.70
N LYS A 173 -3.88 -10.97 -15.84
CA LYS A 173 -3.05 -11.94 -16.55
C LYS A 173 -1.58 -11.70 -16.26
N PHE A 174 -0.87 -12.72 -15.83
CA PHE A 174 0.56 -12.67 -15.50
C PHE A 174 1.43 -13.11 -16.68
N GLU A 175 2.74 -12.80 -16.62
CA GLU A 175 3.70 -13.12 -17.68
C GLU A 175 3.83 -14.63 -17.95
N ASN A 176 3.65 -15.44 -16.91
CA ASN A 176 3.67 -16.91 -17.01
C ASN A 176 2.38 -17.49 -17.63
N GLY A 177 1.40 -16.65 -17.98
CA GLY A 177 0.10 -17.03 -18.52
C GLY A 177 -0.97 -17.38 -17.48
N GLU A 178 -0.64 -17.40 -16.19
CA GLU A 178 -1.63 -17.60 -15.13
C GLU A 178 -2.57 -16.39 -15.06
N GLU A 179 -3.82 -16.65 -14.66
CA GLU A 179 -4.84 -15.63 -14.43
C GLU A 179 -5.29 -15.65 -12.98
N LYS A 180 -5.49 -14.46 -12.40
CA LYS A 180 -6.08 -14.30 -11.07
C LYS A 180 -7.37 -13.50 -11.17
N THR A 181 -8.47 -14.13 -10.77
CA THR A 181 -9.76 -13.44 -10.58
C THR A 181 -9.68 -12.50 -9.39
N ILE A 182 -10.20 -11.28 -9.56
CA ILE A 182 -10.25 -10.24 -8.54
C ILE A 182 -11.60 -9.51 -8.60
N ALA A 183 -12.05 -8.95 -7.48
CA ALA A 183 -13.20 -8.07 -7.50
C ALA A 183 -12.83 -6.72 -8.15
N ALA A 184 -13.78 -6.11 -8.87
CA ALA A 184 -13.55 -4.77 -9.41
C ALA A 184 -13.40 -3.75 -8.26
N GLY A 185 -12.37 -2.91 -8.32
CA GLY A 185 -12.08 -1.95 -7.25
C GLY A 185 -11.36 -2.55 -6.03
N SER A 186 -10.85 -3.78 -6.15
CA SER A 186 -9.97 -4.39 -5.15
C SER A 186 -8.71 -3.55 -4.89
N THR A 187 -8.22 -3.64 -3.66
CA THR A 187 -6.86 -3.20 -3.32
C THR A 187 -5.95 -4.42 -3.34
N ALA A 188 -4.98 -4.44 -4.25
CA ALA A 188 -3.98 -5.48 -4.37
C ALA A 188 -2.75 -5.15 -3.52
N PHE A 189 -2.11 -6.18 -2.97
CA PHE A 189 -0.95 -6.09 -2.09
C PHE A 189 0.07 -7.16 -2.47
N PHE A 190 1.35 -6.82 -2.33
CA PHE A 190 2.43 -7.80 -2.22
C PHE A 190 3.31 -7.49 -1.01
N SER A 191 3.90 -8.54 -0.42
CA SER A 191 4.69 -8.45 0.80
C SER A 191 6.15 -8.13 0.48
N GLY A 192 6.70 -7.10 1.13
CA GLY A 192 8.13 -6.81 1.07
C GLY A 192 9.00 -7.95 1.62
N ALA A 193 8.48 -8.72 2.59
CA ALA A 193 9.16 -9.93 3.07
C ALA A 193 9.20 -11.02 2.01
N ARG A 194 8.10 -11.20 1.25
CA ARG A 194 8.07 -12.18 0.15
C ARG A 194 9.04 -11.79 -0.96
N VAL A 195 9.12 -10.49 -1.30
CA VAL A 195 10.14 -9.99 -2.24
C VAL A 195 11.53 -10.36 -1.75
N PHE A 196 11.84 -10.08 -0.47
CA PHE A 196 13.15 -10.41 0.10
C PHE A 196 13.45 -11.91 0.03
N ASP A 197 12.50 -12.78 0.37
CA ASP A 197 12.69 -14.24 0.31
C ASP A 197 13.06 -14.73 -1.09
N LEU A 198 12.48 -14.12 -2.14
CA LEU A 198 12.71 -14.43 -3.55
C LEU A 198 14.04 -13.90 -4.11
N LEU A 199 14.77 -13.07 -3.35
CA LEU A 199 16.09 -12.59 -3.76
C LEU A 199 17.14 -13.70 -3.66
N THR A 200 18.07 -13.68 -4.60
CA THR A 200 19.31 -14.46 -4.54
C THR A 200 20.18 -14.01 -3.36
N PRO A 201 21.12 -14.85 -2.87
CA PRO A 201 22.04 -14.43 -1.81
C PRO A 201 22.78 -13.12 -2.10
N GLN A 202 23.21 -12.92 -3.34
CA GLN A 202 23.93 -11.71 -3.78
C GLN A 202 23.02 -10.47 -3.77
N GLU A 203 21.76 -10.61 -4.23
CA GLU A 203 20.78 -9.52 -4.16
C GLU A 203 20.41 -9.19 -2.71
N LYS A 204 20.30 -10.19 -1.82
CA LYS A 204 20.07 -9.96 -0.39
C LYS A 204 21.21 -9.15 0.22
N GLU A 205 22.46 -9.54 -0.03
CA GLU A 205 23.63 -8.82 0.45
C GLU A 205 23.67 -7.38 -0.09
N PHE A 206 23.44 -7.20 -1.40
CA PHE A 206 23.35 -5.88 -2.01
C PHE A 206 22.26 -5.03 -1.35
N ALA A 207 21.04 -5.55 -1.23
CA ALA A 207 19.89 -4.80 -0.76
C ALA A 207 20.02 -4.40 0.72
N MET A 208 20.50 -5.30 1.60
CA MET A 208 20.71 -4.98 3.02
C MET A 208 21.74 -3.87 3.25
N ASN A 209 22.62 -3.64 2.28
CA ASN A 209 23.68 -2.65 2.33
C ASN A 209 23.41 -1.39 1.49
N THR A 210 22.21 -1.26 0.92
CA THR A 210 21.85 -0.17 0.01
C THR A 210 20.84 0.79 0.64
N THR A 211 21.10 2.09 0.47
CA THR A 211 20.16 3.19 0.70
C THR A 211 19.59 3.64 -0.64
N VAL A 212 18.27 3.81 -0.69
CA VAL A 212 17.50 4.36 -1.81
C VAL A 212 17.27 5.85 -1.56
N THR A 213 17.65 6.68 -2.52
CA THR A 213 17.28 8.10 -2.58
C THR A 213 16.20 8.27 -3.65
N TYR A 214 15.11 8.94 -3.28
CA TYR A 214 14.02 9.30 -4.19
C TYR A 214 14.28 10.65 -4.85
N ALA A 215 13.59 10.93 -5.95
CA ALA A 215 13.71 12.24 -6.59
C ALA A 215 13.13 13.34 -5.67
N PRO A 216 13.69 14.56 -5.69
CA PRO A 216 13.02 15.70 -5.05
C PRO A 216 11.64 15.88 -5.69
N GLN A 217 10.65 16.29 -4.88
CA GLN A 217 9.25 16.40 -5.33
C GLN A 217 8.81 15.18 -6.15
N ALA A 218 9.06 13.96 -5.63
CA ALA A 218 9.07 12.72 -6.41
C ALA A 218 7.85 12.52 -7.33
N TYR A 219 6.65 12.88 -6.89
CA TYR A 219 5.43 12.76 -7.71
C TYR A 219 5.35 13.81 -8.84
N GLU A 220 5.87 15.01 -8.61
CA GLU A 220 6.00 16.03 -9.66
C GLU A 220 7.06 15.61 -10.68
N TYR A 221 8.18 15.04 -10.21
CA TYR A 221 9.24 14.51 -11.04
C TYR A 221 8.71 13.47 -12.05
N ILE A 222 7.82 12.58 -11.63
CA ILE A 222 7.26 11.53 -12.49
C ILE A 222 5.92 11.88 -13.15
N ARG A 223 5.41 13.11 -13.02
CA ARG A 223 4.01 13.45 -13.39
C ARG A 223 3.65 13.17 -14.85
N ASN A 224 4.63 13.26 -15.75
CA ASN A 224 4.47 13.06 -17.19
C ASN A 224 4.93 11.67 -17.65
N CYS A 225 5.47 10.85 -16.74
CA CYS A 225 5.95 9.52 -17.05
C CYS A 225 4.79 8.52 -17.15
N LYS A 226 5.10 7.38 -17.78
CA LYS A 226 4.20 6.22 -17.87
C LYS A 226 4.89 4.98 -17.30
N SER A 227 4.14 4.11 -16.64
CA SER A 227 4.67 2.90 -16.03
C SER A 227 4.73 1.71 -16.97
N SER A 228 5.49 0.70 -16.52
CA SER A 228 5.45 -0.66 -17.05
C SER A 228 4.04 -1.27 -16.93
N ALA A 229 3.80 -2.33 -17.69
CA ALA A 229 2.53 -3.06 -17.72
C ALA A 229 2.15 -3.71 -16.37
N ASP A 230 3.12 -3.99 -15.50
CA ASP A 230 2.89 -4.48 -14.13
C ASP A 230 2.73 -3.33 -13.12
N GLY A 231 2.98 -2.08 -13.51
CA GLY A 231 2.89 -0.89 -12.66
C GLY A 231 4.02 -0.75 -11.62
N LEU A 232 5.10 -1.55 -11.71
CA LEU A 232 6.20 -1.56 -10.73
C LEU A 232 7.24 -0.45 -10.97
N THR A 233 7.46 -0.05 -12.22
CA THR A 233 8.53 0.89 -12.60
C THR A 233 8.10 1.84 -13.73
N ILE A 234 8.96 2.80 -14.05
CA ILE A 234 8.88 3.64 -15.26
C ILE A 234 9.98 3.15 -16.22
N PRO A 235 9.64 2.43 -17.29
CA PRO A 235 10.61 1.77 -18.17
C PRO A 235 11.33 2.76 -19.10
N THR A 236 10.67 3.84 -19.49
CA THR A 236 11.18 4.84 -20.44
C THR A 236 11.60 6.11 -19.69
N PHE A 237 12.89 6.44 -19.77
CA PHE A 237 13.44 7.69 -19.25
C PHE A 237 13.35 8.81 -20.30
N GLY A 238 13.21 10.06 -19.84
CA GLY A 238 13.16 11.27 -20.66
C GLY A 238 11.84 12.03 -20.57
N ASN A 239 10.82 11.46 -19.92
CA ASN A 239 9.54 12.14 -19.68
C ASN A 239 9.45 12.73 -18.25
N GLU A 240 10.48 12.55 -17.44
CA GLU A 240 10.57 13.15 -16.12
C GLU A 240 10.60 14.69 -16.22
N THR A 241 9.98 15.36 -15.25
CA THR A 241 10.17 16.81 -15.10
C THR A 241 11.62 17.09 -14.71
N PRO A 242 12.36 17.93 -15.45
CA PRO A 242 13.71 18.32 -15.06
C PRO A 242 13.78 18.90 -13.64
N ILE A 243 14.85 18.61 -12.91
CA ILE A 243 15.00 18.98 -11.48
C ILE A 243 14.90 20.50 -11.25
N ASP A 244 15.36 21.29 -12.21
CA ASP A 244 15.32 22.77 -12.21
C ASP A 244 13.93 23.34 -12.53
N GLN A 245 12.98 22.50 -12.95
CA GLN A 245 11.58 22.85 -13.22
C GLN A 245 10.60 22.31 -12.17
N LEU A 246 11.10 21.64 -11.14
CA LEU A 246 10.28 21.21 -10.01
C LEU A 246 9.91 22.41 -9.14
N SER A 247 8.85 22.24 -8.35
CA SER A 247 8.55 23.14 -7.24
C SER A 247 9.76 23.26 -6.32
N GLU A 248 9.92 24.41 -5.65
CA GLU A 248 11.02 24.68 -4.73
C GLU A 248 11.24 23.51 -3.75
N TRP A 249 12.50 23.10 -3.58
CA TRP A 249 12.85 21.96 -2.76
C TRP A 249 14.23 22.13 -2.10
N THR A 250 14.44 21.43 -0.99
CA THR A 250 15.73 21.37 -0.29
C THR A 250 16.23 19.93 -0.20
N GLN A 251 17.55 19.75 -0.24
CA GLN A 251 18.17 18.42 -0.16
C GLN A 251 17.84 17.71 1.17
N GLU A 252 17.68 18.45 2.26
CA GLU A 252 17.36 17.91 3.58
C GLU A 252 16.01 17.15 3.61
N HIS A 253 15.06 17.59 2.78
CA HIS A 253 13.72 17.02 2.74
C HIS A 253 13.60 15.84 1.77
N VAL A 254 14.60 15.60 0.91
CA VAL A 254 14.60 14.48 -0.03
C VAL A 254 14.59 13.17 0.75
N ALA A 255 13.66 12.27 0.41
CA ALA A 255 13.57 10.99 1.08
C ALA A 255 14.77 10.08 0.75
N GLU A 256 15.46 9.64 1.80
CA GLU A 256 16.47 8.59 1.76
C GLU A 256 16.12 7.50 2.77
N TYR A 257 15.89 6.28 2.29
CA TYR A 257 15.49 5.14 3.12
C TYR A 257 16.38 3.92 2.81
N PRO A 258 16.59 3.00 3.76
CA PRO A 258 17.21 1.72 3.44
C PRO A 258 16.40 0.97 2.37
N MET A 259 17.01 0.07 1.62
CA MET A 259 16.27 -0.77 0.67
C MET A 259 15.51 -1.89 1.39
N ILE A 260 16.09 -2.44 2.47
CA ILE A 260 15.47 -3.47 3.32
C ILE A 260 15.14 -2.88 4.69
N TRP A 261 13.85 -2.88 5.04
CA TRP A 261 13.33 -2.35 6.29
C TRP A 261 13.11 -3.50 7.27
N LYS A 262 13.39 -3.26 8.55
CA LYS A 262 13.15 -4.22 9.62
C LYS A 262 11.71 -4.07 10.10
N ASN A 263 10.94 -5.16 10.07
CA ASN A 263 9.61 -5.22 10.66
C ASN A 263 9.70 -4.99 12.19
N PRO A 264 8.95 -4.04 12.76
CA PRO A 264 9.07 -3.71 14.19
C PRO A 264 8.51 -4.79 15.12
N GLY A 265 7.54 -5.60 14.66
CA GLY A 265 6.91 -6.64 15.49
C GLY A 265 7.71 -7.94 15.55
N ASN A 266 8.18 -8.44 14.39
CA ASN A 266 8.85 -9.75 14.31
C ASN A 266 10.30 -9.70 13.78
N GLY A 267 10.80 -8.51 13.45
CA GLY A 267 12.18 -8.32 12.99
C GLY A 267 12.49 -8.85 11.59
N ARG A 268 11.50 -9.37 10.85
CA ARG A 268 11.69 -9.89 9.48
C ARG A 268 12.14 -8.77 8.53
N PRO A 269 13.04 -9.06 7.57
CA PRO A 269 13.41 -8.11 6.51
C PRO A 269 12.27 -7.91 5.50
N HIS A 270 12.02 -6.67 5.11
CA HIS A 270 11.07 -6.30 4.05
C HIS A 270 11.78 -5.47 2.98
N PHE A 271 11.80 -5.93 1.73
CA PHE A 271 12.18 -5.09 0.59
C PHE A 271 11.07 -4.06 0.35
N GLN A 272 11.35 -2.79 0.65
CA GLN A 272 10.34 -1.73 0.65
C GLN A 272 10.81 -0.54 -0.17
N VAL A 273 10.47 -0.55 -1.46
CA VAL A 273 10.95 0.44 -2.44
C VAL A 273 9.83 0.84 -3.39
N HIS A 274 9.58 2.14 -3.54
CA HIS A 274 8.67 2.68 -4.55
C HIS A 274 9.37 2.82 -5.91
N GLY A 275 9.28 1.78 -6.76
CA GLY A 275 10.06 1.65 -7.99
C GLY A 275 9.94 2.81 -9.00
N CYS A 276 8.76 3.44 -9.13
CA CYS A 276 8.58 4.57 -10.05
C CYS A 276 9.36 5.84 -9.65
N CYS A 277 9.54 6.11 -8.35
CA CYS A 277 10.05 7.39 -7.84
C CYS A 277 11.56 7.41 -7.58
N LEU A 278 12.26 6.36 -8.00
CA LEU A 278 13.68 6.18 -7.76
C LEU A 278 14.56 7.22 -8.45
N TYR A 279 15.64 7.60 -7.77
CA TYR A 279 16.61 8.56 -8.31
C TYR A 279 18.06 8.10 -8.17
N LYS A 280 18.46 7.56 -7.01
CA LYS A 280 19.85 7.15 -6.73
C LYS A 280 19.90 5.98 -5.76
N LEU A 281 20.90 5.11 -5.93
CA LEU A 281 21.26 4.05 -4.98
C LEU A 281 22.66 4.33 -4.42
N THR A 282 22.81 4.19 -3.10
CA THR A 282 24.10 4.26 -2.42
C THR A 282 24.32 2.96 -1.66
N THR A 283 25.31 2.18 -2.06
CA THR A 283 25.62 0.87 -1.46
C THR A 283 26.94 0.94 -0.72
N LYS A 284 26.97 0.43 0.52
CA LYS A 284 28.19 0.36 1.33
C LYS A 284 28.68 -1.08 1.41
N ASN A 285 29.91 -1.34 0.99
CA ASN A 285 30.54 -2.64 1.19
C ASN A 285 30.78 -2.85 2.71
N PRO A 286 30.21 -3.91 3.33
CA PRO A 286 30.33 -4.13 4.77
C PRO A 286 31.76 -4.53 5.19
N ALA A 287 32.54 -5.14 4.30
CA ALA A 287 33.90 -5.61 4.60
C ALA A 287 34.95 -4.50 4.46
N THR A 288 34.84 -3.64 3.44
CA THR A 288 35.84 -2.58 3.16
C THR A 288 35.38 -1.19 3.61
N GLY A 289 34.09 -0.99 3.81
CA GLY A 289 33.49 0.32 4.05
C GLY A 289 33.37 1.19 2.80
N GLU A 290 33.81 0.70 1.64
CA GLU A 290 33.73 1.42 0.36
C GLU A 290 32.28 1.72 -0.02
N VAL A 291 32.04 2.91 -0.58
CA VAL A 291 30.72 3.37 -1.00
C VAL A 291 30.66 3.43 -2.52
N THR A 292 29.68 2.73 -3.10
CA THR A 292 29.34 2.81 -4.52
C THR A 292 28.05 3.60 -4.69
N VAL A 293 28.02 4.52 -5.64
CA VAL A 293 26.84 5.33 -5.98
C VAL A 293 26.42 5.01 -7.41
N VAL A 294 25.12 4.80 -7.60
CA VAL A 294 24.47 4.68 -8.91
C VAL A 294 23.39 5.76 -9.00
N ASP A 295 23.59 6.75 -9.85
CA ASP A 295 22.70 7.90 -10.06
C ASP A 295 22.20 8.05 -11.50
N ASP A 296 22.60 7.13 -12.39
CA ASP A 296 21.92 6.94 -13.68
C ASP A 296 20.52 6.34 -13.44
N VAL A 297 19.49 7.19 -13.48
CA VAL A 297 18.09 6.83 -13.18
C VAL A 297 17.61 5.59 -13.96
N PRO A 298 17.88 5.42 -15.27
CA PRO A 298 17.58 4.19 -15.99
C PRO A 298 18.19 2.93 -15.33
N THR A 299 19.48 2.97 -14.99
CA THR A 299 20.17 1.86 -14.32
C THR A 299 19.62 1.60 -12.92
N VAL A 300 19.39 2.66 -12.14
CA VAL A 300 18.76 2.58 -10.80
C VAL A 300 17.42 1.82 -10.87
N ARG A 301 16.53 2.24 -11.78
CA ARG A 301 15.20 1.62 -11.94
C ARG A 301 15.32 0.18 -12.42
N LYS A 302 16.24 -0.11 -13.35
CA LYS A 302 16.48 -1.47 -13.85
C LYS A 302 16.93 -2.43 -12.74
N ILE A 303 17.84 -1.99 -11.87
CA ILE A 303 18.33 -2.79 -10.74
C ILE A 303 17.17 -3.14 -9.78
N VAL A 304 16.43 -2.12 -9.32
CA VAL A 304 15.32 -2.34 -8.39
C VAL A 304 14.21 -3.17 -9.02
N TYR A 305 13.86 -2.90 -10.28
CA TYR A 305 12.84 -3.65 -11.01
C TYR A 305 13.19 -5.14 -11.12
N ALA A 306 14.45 -5.48 -11.44
CA ALA A 306 14.89 -6.88 -11.55
C ALA A 306 14.70 -7.69 -10.25
N MET A 307 14.89 -7.04 -9.09
CA MET A 307 14.65 -7.63 -7.78
C MET A 307 13.15 -7.70 -7.46
N GLN A 308 12.44 -6.57 -7.60
CA GLN A 308 11.04 -6.45 -7.18
C GLN A 308 10.09 -7.26 -8.07
N ARG A 309 10.32 -7.33 -9.39
CA ARG A 309 9.44 -8.05 -10.33
C ARG A 309 9.26 -9.53 -10.01
N LYS A 310 10.18 -10.14 -9.26
CA LYS A 310 10.10 -11.56 -8.86
C LYS A 310 8.84 -11.87 -8.06
N VAL A 311 8.29 -10.89 -7.36
CA VAL A 311 7.04 -11.03 -6.60
C VAL A 311 5.79 -10.90 -7.47
N TYR A 312 5.90 -10.45 -8.72
CA TYR A 312 4.74 -10.20 -9.59
C TYR A 312 4.22 -11.49 -10.21
N ALA A 313 3.57 -12.31 -9.38
CA ALA A 313 2.94 -13.56 -9.73
C ALA A 313 1.61 -13.72 -8.96
N ALA A 314 0.68 -14.52 -9.49
CA ALA A 314 -0.69 -14.62 -8.98
C ALA A 314 -0.77 -15.13 -7.53
N GLU A 315 0.14 -16.03 -7.18
CA GLU A 315 0.33 -16.63 -5.86
C GLU A 315 0.90 -15.65 -4.82
N ASN A 316 1.63 -14.62 -5.27
CA ASN A 316 2.28 -13.65 -4.39
C ASN A 316 1.44 -12.38 -4.16
N ILE A 317 0.33 -12.23 -4.89
CA ILE A 317 -0.56 -11.07 -4.79
C ILE A 317 -1.83 -11.43 -4.03
N TYR A 318 -2.05 -10.74 -2.92
CA TYR A 318 -3.32 -10.71 -2.21
C TYR A 318 -4.15 -9.55 -2.74
N ALA A 319 -5.35 -9.82 -3.28
CA ALA A 319 -6.28 -8.79 -3.73
C ALA A 319 -7.50 -8.81 -2.83
N HIS A 320 -7.63 -7.79 -1.98
CA HIS A 320 -8.72 -7.76 -1.01
C HIS A 320 -10.06 -7.59 -1.74
N ARG A 321 -10.94 -8.59 -1.58
CA ARG A 321 -12.34 -8.52 -2.00
C ARG A 321 -13.13 -7.78 -0.93
N TRP A 322 -13.32 -6.49 -1.18
CA TRP A 322 -14.06 -5.61 -0.30
C TRP A 322 -15.48 -6.10 -0.03
N ARG A 323 -15.91 -6.01 1.23
CA ARG A 323 -17.32 -5.98 1.63
C ARG A 323 -17.61 -4.60 2.21
N GLU A 324 -18.84 -4.13 2.07
CA GLU A 324 -19.25 -2.94 2.82
C GLU A 324 -19.02 -3.19 4.31
N GLY A 325 -18.53 -2.17 5.01
CA GLY A 325 -18.16 -2.25 6.41
C GLY A 325 -16.77 -2.80 6.69
N ASP A 326 -16.03 -3.37 5.72
CA ASP A 326 -14.69 -3.86 6.00
C ASP A 326 -13.76 -2.71 6.40
N ILE A 327 -13.00 -2.90 7.48
CA ILE A 327 -11.81 -2.09 7.81
C ILE A 327 -10.59 -2.94 7.47
N VAL A 328 -9.79 -2.47 6.53
CA VAL A 328 -8.51 -3.07 6.16
C VAL A 328 -7.39 -2.22 6.73
N ILE A 329 -6.54 -2.82 7.55
CA ILE A 329 -5.36 -2.20 8.13
C ILE A 329 -4.16 -2.89 7.52
N PHE A 330 -3.22 -2.14 6.97
CA PHE A 330 -2.00 -2.72 6.42
C PHE A 330 -0.76 -2.01 6.94
N HIS A 331 0.29 -2.81 7.15
CA HIS A 331 1.63 -2.39 7.54
C HIS A 331 2.25 -1.69 6.33
N ASN A 332 2.05 -0.37 6.24
CA ASN A 332 2.45 0.48 5.12
C ASN A 332 3.97 0.44 4.86
N LYS A 333 4.75 0.16 5.92
CA LYS A 333 6.20 -0.04 5.85
C LYS A 333 6.63 -1.46 5.45
N GLY A 334 5.68 -2.39 5.27
CA GLY A 334 5.97 -3.79 4.94
C GLY A 334 5.29 -4.34 3.68
N VAL A 335 4.37 -3.60 3.08
CA VAL A 335 3.70 -3.99 1.82
C VAL A 335 3.78 -2.88 0.79
N MET A 336 3.71 -3.27 -0.46
CA MET A 336 3.32 -2.36 -1.53
C MET A 336 1.89 -2.69 -1.92
N HIS A 337 1.14 -1.67 -2.34
CA HIS A 337 -0.25 -1.83 -2.70
C HIS A 337 -0.62 -1.04 -3.95
N SER A 338 -1.74 -1.43 -4.56
CA SER A 338 -2.27 -0.80 -5.76
C SER A 338 -3.78 -0.95 -5.84
N ILE A 339 -4.44 0.09 -6.35
CA ILE A 339 -5.83 -0.05 -6.77
C ILE A 339 -5.90 -0.85 -8.08
N THR A 340 -6.92 -1.69 -8.20
CA THR A 340 -7.16 -2.51 -9.38
C THR A 340 -8.58 -2.32 -9.91
N GLY A 341 -8.77 -2.72 -11.14
CA GLY A 341 -10.07 -2.88 -11.77
C GLY A 341 -10.56 -1.67 -12.55
N GLN A 342 -11.52 -1.94 -13.42
CA GLN A 342 -12.11 -1.01 -14.39
C GLN A 342 -13.53 -0.67 -13.96
N LEU A 343 -13.75 0.50 -13.36
CA LEU A 343 -15.09 0.93 -12.93
C LEU A 343 -15.77 1.85 -13.94
N ALA A 344 -15.01 2.72 -14.62
CA ALA A 344 -15.55 3.72 -15.53
C ALA A 344 -16.30 3.14 -16.74
N LYS A 345 -15.94 1.92 -17.17
CA LYS A 345 -16.58 1.24 -18.30
C LYS A 345 -18.04 0.84 -18.07
N TYR A 346 -18.47 0.75 -16.81
CA TYR A 346 -19.84 0.36 -16.48
C TYR A 346 -20.78 1.56 -16.60
N LYS A 347 -21.95 1.35 -17.23
CA LYS A 347 -22.92 2.41 -17.52
C LYS A 347 -23.81 2.74 -16.33
N GLU A 348 -24.15 1.72 -15.53
CA GLU A 348 -25.01 1.89 -14.35
C GLU A 348 -24.24 2.61 -13.24
N GLU A 349 -24.53 3.90 -13.07
CA GLU A 349 -23.81 4.79 -12.15
C GLU A 349 -23.83 4.29 -10.70
N GLU A 350 -24.95 3.72 -10.24
CA GLU A 350 -25.05 3.19 -8.87
C GLU A 350 -24.22 1.93 -8.64
N GLU A 351 -24.10 1.04 -9.63
CA GLU A 351 -23.39 -0.23 -9.47
C GLU A 351 -21.87 -0.04 -9.42
N LYS A 352 -21.33 0.98 -10.10
CA LYS A 352 -19.90 1.29 -10.10
C LYS A 352 -19.46 2.23 -8.98
N LYS A 353 -20.39 2.71 -8.13
CA LYS A 353 -20.04 3.59 -7.01
C LYS A 353 -19.10 2.90 -6.04
N ARG A 354 -18.05 3.62 -5.67
CA ARG A 354 -17.06 3.21 -4.68
C ARG A 354 -16.82 4.36 -3.73
N LEU A 355 -16.83 4.11 -2.43
CA LEU A 355 -16.47 5.10 -1.43
C LEU A 355 -15.71 4.41 -0.32
N ILE A 356 -14.47 4.85 -0.10
CA ILE A 356 -13.58 4.34 0.93
C ILE A 356 -13.04 5.52 1.72
N TRP A 357 -13.02 5.39 3.05
CA TRP A 357 -12.22 6.27 3.91
C TRP A 357 -10.80 5.78 3.94
N GLN A 358 -9.84 6.69 3.78
CA GLN A 358 -8.42 6.41 3.95
C GLN A 358 -7.84 7.26 5.08
N CYS A 359 -7.10 6.61 5.96
CA CYS A 359 -6.35 7.23 7.04
C CYS A 359 -4.92 6.71 7.05
N THR A 360 -3.95 7.60 6.82
CA THR A 360 -2.52 7.31 6.94
C THR A 360 -1.86 8.45 7.72
N MET A 361 -1.58 8.22 8.99
CA MET A 361 -0.94 9.21 9.86
C MET A 361 0.56 9.25 9.57
N SER A 362 1.18 10.44 9.55
CA SER A 362 2.64 10.53 9.53
C SER A 362 3.23 10.08 10.87
N THR A 363 4.48 9.67 10.84
CA THR A 363 5.25 9.25 12.02
C THR A 363 6.50 10.11 12.17
N THR A 364 7.05 10.15 13.38
CA THR A 364 8.37 10.76 13.63
C THR A 364 9.52 9.76 13.49
N GLN A 365 9.22 8.47 13.30
CA GLN A 365 10.23 7.42 13.24
C GLN A 365 10.60 7.04 11.79
N LYS A 366 11.87 7.21 11.43
CA LYS A 366 12.41 6.76 10.14
C LYS A 366 12.38 5.23 10.04
N PRO A 367 12.27 4.66 8.83
CA PRO A 367 12.42 3.22 8.64
C PRO A 367 13.74 2.70 9.21
N ILE A 368 13.67 1.64 10.01
CA ILE A 368 14.85 1.00 10.60
C ILE A 368 15.45 0.05 9.56
N PRO A 369 16.76 0.17 9.23
CA PRO A 369 17.39 -0.74 8.29
C PRO A 369 17.48 -2.16 8.88
N TYR A 370 17.22 -3.17 8.07
CA TYR A 370 17.66 -4.53 8.37
C TYR A 370 19.10 -4.71 7.89
N ARG A 371 20.02 -4.95 8.81
CA ARG A 371 21.44 -5.19 8.52
C ARG A 371 21.84 -6.55 9.09
N ALA A 372 22.69 -7.27 8.36
CA ALA A 372 23.26 -8.54 8.78
C ALA A 372 24.21 -8.38 9.97
#